data_AF-A0A1L8N195-F1
#
_entry.id   AF-A0A1L8N195-F1
#
_cell.length_a   1.000
_cell.length_b   1.000
_cell.length_c   1.000
_cell.angle_alpha   90.00
_cell.angle_beta   90.00
_cell.angle_gamma   90.00
#
_symmetry.space_group_name_H-M   'P 1'
#
loop_
_entity.id
_entity.type
_entity.pdbx_description
1 polymer ?
#
loop_
_entity_poly.entity_id
_entity_poly.type
_entity_poly.pdbx_seq_one_letter_code
_entity_poly.pdbx_strand_id
1 'polypeptide(L)'
;MNYKPKKVELYQDLTFSKDEKCFKNESLTIYKNTVSPKDMDPKKENYLVCKEFKGWANCKPFTGTGIPTGKPKLLAPTDFLIPKGAYLFVQGLQPKEESEQNLIFAEAAEALHLESLWQEIRLDNCVYMRKLKENGKILFQLFRKII
;
A
#
# COMPACT_ATOMS: atom_id res chain seq x y z
N MET A 1 -10.55 -12.61 9.43
CA MET A 1 -9.17 -12.61 10.00
C MET A 1 -9.02 -11.39 10.89
N ASN A 2 -8.35 -11.45 12.05
CA ASN A 2 -8.08 -10.24 12.83
C ASN A 2 -6.81 -9.57 12.32
N TYR A 3 -7.00 -8.54 11.51
CA TYR A 3 -5.92 -7.63 11.13
C TYR A 3 -5.48 -6.80 12.33
N LYS A 4 -4.17 -6.64 12.50
CA LYS A 4 -3.58 -5.79 13.54
C LYS A 4 -2.86 -4.61 12.87
N PRO A 5 -3.53 -3.46 12.72
CA PRO A 5 -2.89 -2.24 12.27
C PRO A 5 -1.67 -1.88 13.14
N LYS A 6 -0.65 -1.31 12.52
CA LYS A 6 0.58 -0.84 13.17
C LYS A 6 0.95 0.52 12.60
N LYS A 7 1.57 1.37 13.42
CA LYS A 7 2.27 2.55 12.93
C LYS A 7 3.64 2.11 12.40
N VAL A 8 3.99 2.57 11.21
CA VAL A 8 5.30 2.33 10.61
C VAL A 8 5.85 3.64 10.07
N GLU A 9 7.16 3.82 10.16
CA GLU A 9 7.88 4.95 9.60
C GLU A 9 8.58 4.50 8.31
N LEU A 10 8.27 5.15 7.18
CA LEU A 10 9.04 5.03 5.95
C LEU A 10 10.17 6.04 6.00
N TYR A 11 11.41 5.57 6.10
CA TYR A 11 12.60 6.44 6.16
C TYR A 11 13.06 6.95 4.79
N GLN A 12 12.55 6.35 3.70
CA GLN A 12 12.87 6.70 2.33
C GLN A 12 11.63 6.64 1.45
N ASP A 13 11.62 7.43 0.39
CA ASP A 13 10.57 7.40 -0.61
C ASP A 13 10.56 6.05 -1.32
N LEU A 14 9.36 5.51 -1.56
CA LEU A 14 9.18 4.33 -2.41
C LEU A 14 8.78 4.79 -3.81
N THR A 15 9.42 4.22 -4.83
CA THR A 15 9.19 4.60 -6.23
C THR A 15 8.67 3.44 -7.04
N PHE A 16 7.66 3.72 -7.85
CA PHE A 16 6.97 2.75 -8.70
C PHE A 16 6.87 3.27 -10.12
N SER A 17 6.97 2.38 -11.10
CA SER A 17 6.88 2.75 -12.51
C SER A 17 6.12 1.70 -13.32
N LYS A 18 5.50 2.15 -14.40
CA LYS A 18 4.84 1.28 -15.38
C LYS A 18 5.82 0.74 -16.43
N ASP A 19 7.11 1.06 -16.34
CA ASP A 19 8.15 0.53 -17.21
C ASP A 19 8.20 -1.01 -17.11
N GLU A 20 8.21 -1.67 -18.28
CA GLU A 20 8.25 -3.13 -18.39
C GLU A 20 9.49 -3.77 -17.77
N LYS A 21 10.58 -2.99 -17.63
CA LYS A 21 11.85 -3.43 -17.03
C LYS A 21 11.83 -3.46 -15.50
N CYS A 22 10.72 -3.05 -14.88
CA CYS A 22 10.58 -3.03 -13.42
C CYS A 22 10.43 -4.43 -12.82
N PHE A 23 10.71 -4.53 -11.51
CA PHE A 23 10.69 -5.79 -10.78
C PHE A 23 9.24 -6.20 -10.47
N LYS A 24 8.74 -7.20 -11.21
CA LYS A 24 7.32 -7.61 -11.17
C LYS A 24 6.91 -8.38 -9.91
N ASN A 25 7.81 -8.60 -8.95
CA ASN A 25 7.46 -9.22 -7.67
C ASN A 25 6.88 -8.20 -6.68
N GLU A 26 6.99 -6.91 -6.97
CA GLU A 26 6.39 -5.87 -6.14
C GLU A 26 5.56 -4.92 -7.01
N SER A 27 4.34 -4.61 -6.59
CA SER A 27 3.46 -3.69 -7.31
C SER A 27 2.67 -2.79 -6.38
N LEU A 28 2.30 -1.61 -6.89
CA LEU A 28 1.47 -0.63 -6.20
C LEU A 28 0.16 -0.38 -6.93
N THR A 29 -0.93 -0.41 -6.17
CA THR A 29 -2.25 0.07 -6.56
C THR A 29 -2.74 1.05 -5.52
N ILE A 30 -3.39 2.12 -5.94
CA ILE A 30 -3.97 3.12 -5.04
C ILE A 30 -5.48 3.02 -5.10
N TYR A 31 -6.10 3.21 -3.96
CA TYR A 31 -7.52 3.38 -3.79
C TYR A 31 -7.79 4.69 -3.05
N LYS A 32 -9.04 5.13 -3.07
CA LYS A 32 -9.55 6.15 -2.18
C LYS A 32 -10.43 5.50 -1.11
N ASN A 33 -10.39 6.05 0.09
CA ASN A 33 -11.38 5.78 1.13
C ASN A 33 -12.41 6.92 1.11
N THR A 34 -13.69 6.58 0.94
CA THR A 34 -14.80 7.56 0.96
C THR A 34 -15.64 7.50 2.23
N VAL A 35 -15.26 6.66 3.20
CA VAL A 35 -15.92 6.54 4.49
C VAL A 35 -15.60 7.77 5.34
N SER A 36 -16.66 8.48 5.72
CA SER A 36 -16.58 9.60 6.65
C SER A 36 -16.38 9.08 8.08
N PRO A 37 -15.61 9.77 8.94
CA PRO A 37 -15.55 9.46 10.37
C PRO A 37 -16.91 9.52 11.09
N LYS A 38 -17.93 10.13 10.48
CA LYS A 38 -19.30 10.22 11.00
C LYS A 38 -20.24 9.15 10.43
N ASP A 39 -19.76 8.34 9.49
CA ASP A 39 -20.56 7.27 8.89
C ASP A 39 -20.66 6.11 9.89
N MET A 40 -21.88 5.82 10.34
CA MET A 40 -22.14 4.82 11.38
C MET A 40 -22.35 3.42 10.80
N ASP A 41 -22.62 3.29 9.50
CA ASP A 41 -22.83 1.99 8.84
C ASP A 41 -22.19 1.95 7.42
N PRO A 42 -20.86 2.12 7.33
CA PRO A 42 -20.17 2.12 6.06
C PRO A 42 -20.13 0.73 5.44
N LYS A 43 -20.50 0.64 4.15
CA LYS A 43 -20.33 -0.58 3.36
C LYS A 43 -18.85 -0.89 3.11
N LYS A 44 -18.50 -2.19 3.07
CA LYS A 44 -17.12 -2.65 2.80
C LYS A 44 -16.52 -2.08 1.51
N GLU A 45 -17.33 -1.94 0.47
CA GLU A 45 -16.92 -1.39 -0.83
C GLU A 45 -16.46 0.09 -0.76
N ASN A 46 -16.89 0.84 0.25
CA ASN A 46 -16.56 2.26 0.40
C ASN A 46 -15.13 2.51 0.90
N TYR A 47 -14.47 1.49 1.45
CA TYR A 47 -13.12 1.61 1.97
C TYR A 47 -12.04 1.60 0.87
N LEU A 48 -12.36 1.03 -0.29
CA LEU A 48 -11.43 0.84 -1.40
C LEU A 48 -12.09 1.15 -2.75
N VAL A 49 -12.30 2.45 -3.04
CA VAL A 49 -12.86 2.90 -4.32
C VAL A 49 -11.78 3.44 -5.25
N CYS A 50 -12.13 3.72 -6.51
CA CYS A 50 -11.23 4.36 -7.50
C CYS A 50 -9.87 3.65 -7.65
N LYS A 51 -9.89 2.33 -7.88
CA LYS A 51 -8.69 1.51 -8.08
C LYS A 51 -7.81 2.05 -9.21
N GLU A 52 -6.57 2.40 -8.91
CA GLU A 52 -5.60 2.89 -9.89
C GLU A 52 -4.25 2.17 -9.77
N PHE A 53 -3.84 1.46 -10.81
CA PHE A 53 -2.53 0.81 -10.85
C PHE A 53 -1.42 1.82 -11.10
N LYS A 54 -0.43 1.87 -10.20
CA LYS A 54 0.71 2.80 -10.27
C LYS A 54 2.00 2.18 -10.78
N GLY A 55 2.04 0.86 -10.97
CA GLY A 55 3.19 0.18 -11.55
C GLY A 55 3.85 -0.81 -10.60
N TRP A 56 5.05 -1.23 -11.00
CA TRP A 56 5.91 -2.14 -10.24
C TRP A 56 7.02 -1.38 -9.55
N ALA A 57 7.64 -1.98 -8.53
CA ALA A 57 8.76 -1.36 -7.84
C ALA A 57 9.89 -1.06 -8.84
N ASN A 58 10.35 0.19 -8.82
CA ASN A 58 11.40 0.62 -9.72
C ASN A 58 12.68 -0.14 -9.40
N CYS A 59 13.29 -0.76 -10.42
CA CYS A 59 14.60 -1.35 -10.29
C CYS A 59 15.63 -0.24 -10.03
N LYS A 60 15.96 0.06 -8.77
CA LYS A 60 17.36 0.35 -8.48
C LYS A 60 18.08 -1.00 -8.52
N PRO A 61 19.16 -1.16 -9.30
CA PRO A 61 19.89 -2.42 -9.30
C PRO A 61 20.46 -2.63 -7.89
N PHE A 62 19.88 -3.56 -7.14
CA PHE A 62 20.56 -4.14 -5.99
C PHE A 62 21.66 -5.03 -6.58
N THR A 63 22.88 -4.50 -6.68
CA THR A 63 24.05 -5.37 -6.72
C THR A 63 24.19 -5.96 -5.31
N GLY A 64 24.53 -7.24 -5.22
CA GLY A 64 24.41 -8.09 -4.01
C GLY A 64 25.30 -7.73 -2.81
N THR A 65 25.55 -6.45 -2.54
CA THR A 65 26.35 -5.95 -1.41
C THR A 65 25.59 -4.99 -0.49
N GLY A 66 24.30 -4.74 -0.73
CA GLY A 66 23.45 -3.98 0.21
C GLY A 66 23.75 -2.47 0.27
N ILE A 67 24.63 -1.94 -0.59
CA ILE A 67 24.93 -0.51 -0.67
C ILE A 67 24.37 0.03 -2.00
N PRO A 68 23.50 1.06 -1.99
CA PRO A 68 22.99 1.67 -3.22
C PRO A 68 24.11 2.47 -3.90
N THR A 69 24.88 1.83 -4.79
CA THR A 69 25.86 2.50 -5.64
C THR A 69 25.21 3.00 -6.92
N GLY A 70 24.48 4.10 -6.82
CA GLY A 70 23.95 4.80 -7.98
C GLY A 70 23.50 6.19 -7.58
N LYS A 71 23.93 7.21 -8.32
CA LYS A 71 23.33 8.55 -8.24
C LYS A 71 21.81 8.37 -8.32
N PRO A 72 21.00 9.02 -7.47
CA PRO A 72 19.54 8.97 -7.60
C PRO A 72 19.20 9.32 -9.04
N LYS A 73 18.77 8.33 -9.81
CA LYS A 73 18.29 8.54 -11.17
C LYS A 73 17.15 9.53 -11.01
N LEU A 74 17.25 10.70 -11.64
CA LEU A 74 16.14 11.65 -11.69
C LEU A 74 14.90 10.84 -12.08
N LEU A 75 13.85 10.96 -11.26
CA LEU A 75 12.57 10.29 -11.48
C LEU A 75 12.22 10.44 -12.96
N ALA A 76 11.98 9.32 -13.65
CA ALA A 76 11.38 9.42 -14.96
C ALA A 76 10.01 10.10 -14.78
N PRO A 77 9.54 10.93 -15.73
CA PRO A 77 8.27 11.66 -15.60
C PRO A 77 7.04 10.76 -15.38
N THR A 78 7.20 9.44 -15.55
CA THR A 78 6.16 8.41 -15.34
C THR A 78 6.21 7.74 -13.97
N ASP A 79 7.17 8.08 -13.12
CA ASP A 79 7.36 7.42 -11.83
C ASP A 79 6.38 7.97 -10.78
N PHE A 80 5.72 7.07 -10.05
CA PHE A 80 4.91 7.39 -8.89
C PHE A 80 5.73 7.27 -7.61
N LEU A 81 5.52 8.21 -6.69
CA LEU A 81 6.26 8.30 -5.42
C LEU A 81 5.33 8.19 -4.22
N ILE A 82 5.65 7.29 -3.30
CA ILE A 82 5.12 7.30 -1.93
C ILE A 82 6.17 7.99 -1.06
N PRO A 83 5.83 9.13 -0.44
CA PRO A 83 6.81 9.88 0.32
C PRO A 83 7.20 9.15 1.61
N LYS A 84 8.41 9.42 2.11
CA LYS A 84 8.79 9.09 3.47
C LYS A 84 7.84 9.75 4.49
N GLY A 85 7.71 9.13 5.66
CA GLY A 85 6.88 9.61 6.78
C GLY A 85 6.18 8.49 7.53
N ALA A 86 5.25 8.89 8.39
CA ALA A 86 4.47 8.00 9.24
C ALA A 86 3.22 7.47 8.52
N TYR A 87 2.98 6.16 8.66
CA TYR A 87 1.85 5.46 8.06
C TYR A 87 1.18 4.55 9.07
N LEU A 88 -0.14 4.43 8.97
CA LEU A 88 -0.86 3.31 9.54
C LEU A 88 -0.88 2.17 8.52
N PHE A 89 -0.55 0.97 8.95
CA PHE A 89 -0.19 -0.15 8.09
C PHE A 89 -0.80 -1.46 8.56
N VAL A 90 -1.22 -2.30 7.61
CA VAL A 90 -1.69 -3.66 7.84
C VAL A 90 -1.15 -4.57 6.74
N GLN A 91 -0.85 -5.82 7.10
CA GLN A 91 -0.37 -6.85 6.17
C GLN A 91 -1.19 -8.12 6.32
N GLY A 92 -1.39 -8.82 5.20
CA GLY A 92 -1.98 -10.15 5.16
C GLY A 92 -1.46 -10.99 4.00
N LEU A 93 -1.82 -12.27 4.01
CA LEU A 93 -1.61 -13.16 2.87
C LEU A 93 -2.76 -12.96 1.88
N GLN A 94 -2.43 -12.85 0.59
CA GLN A 94 -3.43 -12.80 -0.45
C GLN A 94 -4.03 -14.20 -0.66
N PRO A 95 -5.36 -14.37 -0.57
CA PRO A 95 -6.03 -15.60 -0.97
C PRO A 95 -5.80 -15.95 -2.44
N LYS A 96 -5.95 -17.23 -2.78
CA LYS A 96 -5.92 -17.68 -4.18
C LYS A 96 -7.16 -17.25 -4.93
N GLU A 97 -8.34 -17.40 -4.32
CA GLU A 97 -9.63 -17.07 -4.91
C GLU A 97 -9.83 -15.54 -4.99
N GLU A 98 -10.23 -15.04 -6.17
CA GLU A 98 -10.39 -13.61 -6.40
C GLU A 98 -11.56 -12.99 -5.61
N SER A 99 -12.66 -13.74 -5.45
CA SER A 99 -13.82 -13.33 -4.66
C SER A 99 -13.45 -13.06 -3.20
N GLU A 100 -12.56 -13.88 -2.63
CA GLU A 100 -12.07 -13.73 -1.26
C GLU A 100 -11.10 -12.54 -1.12
N GLN A 101 -10.30 -12.26 -2.16
CA GLN A 101 -9.34 -11.16 -2.13
C GLN A 101 -10.00 -9.81 -1.88
N ASN A 102 -11.07 -9.49 -2.61
CA ASN A 102 -11.74 -8.20 -2.48
C ASN A 102 -12.32 -8.00 -1.08
N LEU A 103 -12.95 -9.04 -0.53
CA LEU A 103 -13.48 -9.01 0.84
C LEU A 103 -12.35 -8.79 1.86
N ILE A 104 -11.26 -9.56 1.75
CA ILE A 104 -10.12 -9.48 2.67
C ILE A 104 -9.41 -8.12 2.61
N PHE A 105 -9.27 -7.53 1.42
CA PHE A 105 -8.69 -6.20 1.30
C PHE A 105 -9.60 -5.14 1.93
N ALA A 106 -10.92 -5.24 1.74
CA ALA A 106 -11.87 -4.33 2.34
C ALA A 106 -11.89 -4.44 3.88
N GLU A 107 -11.84 -5.65 4.44
CA GLU A 107 -11.69 -5.88 5.89
C GLU A 107 -10.41 -5.25 6.44
N ALA A 108 -9.30 -5.39 5.73
CA ALA A 108 -8.03 -4.78 6.13
C ALA A 108 -8.07 -3.25 6.06
N ALA A 109 -8.73 -2.68 5.05
CA ALA A 109 -8.90 -1.23 4.89
C ALA A 109 -9.81 -0.64 5.96
N GLU A 110 -10.87 -1.35 6.34
CA GLU A 110 -11.72 -1.03 7.47
C GLU A 110 -10.93 -1.06 8.78
N ALA A 111 -10.12 -2.10 9.02
CA ALA A 111 -9.30 -2.18 10.23
C ALA A 111 -8.39 -0.96 10.38
N LEU A 112 -7.77 -0.49 9.29
CA LEU A 112 -7.00 0.78 9.29
C LEU A 112 -7.86 1.98 9.65
N HIS A 113 -9.09 2.06 9.11
CA HIS A 113 -10.00 3.17 9.41
C HIS A 113 -10.42 3.17 10.88
N LEU A 114 -10.89 2.03 11.40
CA LEU A 114 -11.33 1.89 12.78
C LEU A 114 -10.20 2.19 13.78
N GLU A 115 -8.98 1.71 13.50
CA GLU A 115 -7.82 2.03 14.32
C GLU A 115 -7.50 3.53 14.31
N SER A 116 -7.65 4.21 13.16
CA SER A 116 -7.46 5.66 13.11
C SER A 116 -8.47 6.44 13.96
N LEU A 117 -9.72 5.97 14.02
CA LEU A 117 -10.74 6.56 14.89
C LEU A 117 -10.41 6.31 16.37
N TRP A 118 -10.06 5.06 16.70
CA TRP A 118 -9.71 4.66 18.07
C TRP A 118 -8.49 5.42 18.62
N GLN A 119 -7.47 5.65 17.80
CA GLN A 119 -6.27 6.38 18.20
C GLN A 119 -6.36 7.90 17.95
N GLU A 120 -7.50 8.40 17.47
CA GLU A 120 -7.72 9.81 17.12
C GLU A 120 -6.69 10.36 16.11
N ILE A 121 -6.29 9.53 15.15
CA ILE A 121 -5.29 9.86 14.13
C ILE A 121 -5.96 10.31 12.84
N ARG A 122 -5.46 11.40 12.26
CA ARG A 122 -5.87 11.82 10.93
C ARG A 122 -5.08 11.06 9.86
N LEU A 123 -5.81 10.48 8.93
CA LEU A 123 -5.25 9.75 7.80
C LEU A 123 -5.57 10.45 6.49
N ASP A 124 -4.66 10.35 5.53
CA ASP A 124 -4.94 10.69 4.15
C ASP A 124 -6.07 9.81 3.57
N ASN A 125 -6.80 10.34 2.61
CA ASN A 125 -7.86 9.63 1.90
C ASN A 125 -7.32 8.56 0.95
N CYS A 126 -6.03 8.63 0.59
CA CYS A 126 -5.39 7.62 -0.23
C CYS A 126 -5.10 6.34 0.59
N VAL A 127 -5.49 5.19 0.05
CA VAL A 127 -5.10 3.87 0.55
C VAL A 127 -4.13 3.24 -0.44
N TYR A 128 -2.90 3.05 -0.01
CA TYR A 128 -1.87 2.41 -0.81
C TYR A 128 -1.93 0.90 -0.59
N MET A 129 -2.12 0.14 -1.67
CA MET A 129 -2.05 -1.32 -1.69
C MET A 129 -0.79 -1.77 -2.40
N ARG A 130 0.15 -2.30 -1.63
CA ARG A 130 1.37 -2.93 -2.11
C ARG A 130 1.20 -4.44 -2.11
N LYS A 131 1.56 -5.09 -3.21
CA LYS A 131 1.62 -6.56 -3.31
C LYS A 131 3.06 -7.00 -3.45
N LEU A 132 3.47 -8.00 -2.67
CA LEU A 132 4.82 -8.56 -2.63
C LEU A 132 4.75 -10.06 -2.91
N LYS A 133 5.50 -10.52 -3.90
CA LYS A 133 5.64 -11.94 -4.24
C LYS A 133 6.92 -12.48 -3.62
N GLU A 134 6.77 -13.29 -2.59
CA GLU A 134 7.88 -13.87 -1.81
C GLU A 134 7.64 -15.38 -1.64
N ASN A 135 8.64 -16.20 -1.95
CA ASN A 135 8.62 -17.65 -1.71
C ASN A 135 7.34 -18.36 -2.23
N GLY A 136 6.87 -17.98 -3.42
CA GLY A 136 5.67 -18.55 -4.04
C GLY A 136 4.34 -18.08 -3.44
N LYS A 137 4.36 -17.19 -2.45
CA LYS A 137 3.18 -16.56 -1.86
C LYS A 137 3.09 -15.09 -2.25
N ILE A 138 1.88 -14.54 -2.20
CA ILE A 138 1.65 -13.10 -2.39
C ILE A 138 1.18 -12.54 -1.06
N LEU A 139 1.94 -11.57 -0.55
CA LEU A 139 1.56 -10.74 0.58
C LEU A 139 0.91 -9.47 0.04
N PHE A 140 -0.14 -9.01 0.71
CA PHE A 140 -0.67 -7.67 0.49
C PHE A 140 -0.38 -6.81 1.72
N GLN A 141 -0.14 -5.53 1.48
CA GLN A 141 0.07 -4.51 2.47
C GLN A 141 -0.85 -3.35 2.14
N LEU A 142 -1.71 -2.95 3.07
CA LEU A 142 -2.46 -1.70 2.98
C LEU A 142 -1.85 -0.70 3.94
N PHE A 143 -1.71 0.54 3.49
CA PHE A 143 -1.25 1.61 4.36
C PHE A 143 -1.81 2.96 3.94
N ARG A 144 -1.96 3.83 4.93
CA ARG A 144 -2.49 5.20 4.79
C ARG A 144 -1.56 6.15 5.50
N LYS A 145 -1.27 7.29 4.87
CA LYS A 145 -0.37 8.30 5.43
C LYS A 145 -1.04 8.97 6.63
N ILE A 146 -0.29 9.17 7.69
CA ILE A 146 -0.71 9.98 8.85
C ILE A 146 -0.43 11.46 8.53
N ILE A 147 -1.41 12.33 8.73
CA ILE A 147 -1.34 13.79 8.45
C ILE A 147 -1.34 14.58 9.75
#